data_AF-A0A168CJR4-F1
#
_entry.id   AF-A0A168CJR4-F1
#
_cell.length_a   1.000
_cell.length_b   1.000
_cell.length_c   1.000
_cell.angle_alpha   90.00
_cell.angle_beta   90.00
_cell.angle_gamma   90.00
#
_symmetry.space_group_name_H-M   'P 1'
#
loop_
_entity.id
_entity.type
_entity.pdbx_description
1 polymer ?
#
loop_
_entity_poly.entity_id
_entity_poly.type
_entity_poly.pdbx_seq_one_letter_code
_entity_poly.pdbx_strand_id
1 'polypeptide(L)'
;MADANHSSNTSRLAAYLAKLNPVPAFPEYTGPYKVGTMDVEIPVGDLPSPSPAPANATAAGIETVQYRVFYPAVPESAEKRISWLPAPQRNHVSAYTQFVGISQMLAGVLSFIPRHLHYTTIPVHKNAKLLPATTDNQRWPTMIFSHGLGGNRTSYSYIAGSLASHGVVVFCPEHRDGSAVVTYVRLKDQMNRFFTANTRREIPYNRISHDVTPEVYEAREDQLRIRLWEMGLVHEAVQAMDSGETFTNLNLSTPSLDQFVDALDVKRPGSIIFAGHSFGAATVHQLLKCTYYADVPEVAAIEKSLFTPARDSRLRKQITEKNVTMLLDMWCLPLLAPNSAPLYNLPLPVYADTSSAPGGTGLLAVESEVFFKWKEHLNVKARLLSPDPTTKVVGPQTFETESGMKHVEPNFFYVVNSAHLSQSDFGILFPFLTKKIFDAEQPERALRLNLRAQLQLFRANGIPVARTYTGDLVDGSHMGKLDVKQQQKQGGKDGDEVPVDRRAQQHPVDGIMDDKAIFDRSGSDVVDNWAWIDVIGLGEDADAGKSAAEQVEDGEEVIKGELDPSEQPLPVGVTPIAIVNAAA
;
A
#
# COMPACT_ATOMS: atom_id res chain seq x y z
N MET A 1 11.81 -43.01 -11.46
CA MET A 1 12.75 -41.94 -11.86
C MET A 1 12.44 -41.30 -13.23
N ALA A 2 11.34 -41.63 -13.93
CA ALA A 2 11.00 -41.01 -15.22
C ALA A 2 10.04 -39.80 -15.11
N ASP A 3 9.21 -39.70 -14.05
CA ASP A 3 8.16 -38.67 -13.99
C ASP A 3 8.59 -37.31 -13.40
N ALA A 4 9.70 -37.24 -12.67
CA ALA A 4 10.17 -35.98 -12.06
C ALA A 4 10.89 -35.03 -13.05
N ASN A 5 11.36 -35.55 -14.21
CA ASN A 5 12.06 -34.73 -15.21
C ASN A 5 11.12 -34.03 -16.19
N HIS A 6 9.89 -34.53 -16.37
CA HIS A 6 8.96 -33.97 -17.35
C HIS A 6 8.28 -32.68 -16.86
N SER A 7 8.07 -32.52 -15.55
CA SER A 7 7.49 -31.31 -14.93
C SER A 7 8.48 -30.13 -14.86
N SER A 8 9.78 -30.41 -14.69
CA SER A 8 10.84 -29.38 -14.66
C SER A 8 11.07 -28.73 -16.03
N ASN A 9 10.91 -29.47 -17.13
CA ASN A 9 11.16 -28.94 -18.47
C ASN A 9 9.95 -28.17 -19.01
N THR A 10 8.73 -28.58 -18.64
CA THR A 10 7.49 -27.86 -18.96
C THR A 10 7.38 -26.53 -18.21
N SER A 11 7.78 -26.46 -16.93
CA SER A 11 7.79 -25.18 -16.19
C SER A 11 8.83 -24.19 -16.73
N ARG A 12 9.99 -24.68 -17.18
CA ARG A 12 11.04 -23.87 -17.82
C ARG A 12 10.65 -23.37 -19.21
N LEU A 13 10.03 -24.24 -20.00
CA LEU A 13 9.50 -23.86 -21.30
C LEU A 13 8.35 -22.86 -21.15
N ALA A 14 7.47 -23.04 -20.17
CA ALA A 14 6.41 -22.08 -19.85
C ALA A 14 6.98 -20.72 -19.38
N ALA A 15 8.00 -20.70 -18.52
CA ALA A 15 8.66 -19.46 -18.10
C ALA A 15 9.41 -18.77 -19.26
N TYR A 16 10.03 -19.54 -20.15
CA TYR A 16 10.68 -19.01 -21.36
C TYR A 16 9.66 -18.47 -22.38
N LEU A 17 8.54 -19.17 -22.58
CA LEU A 17 7.43 -18.72 -23.43
C LEU A 17 6.69 -17.52 -22.82
N ALA A 18 6.62 -17.41 -21.50
CA ALA A 18 6.09 -16.23 -20.80
C ALA A 18 6.98 -15.00 -21.03
N LYS A 19 8.31 -15.17 -21.10
CA LYS A 19 9.24 -14.10 -21.52
C LYS A 19 9.06 -13.66 -22.99
N LEU A 20 8.40 -14.49 -23.81
CA LEU A 20 8.03 -14.19 -25.20
C LEU A 20 6.59 -13.69 -25.34
N ASN A 21 5.80 -13.65 -24.26
CA ASN A 21 4.43 -13.16 -24.27
C ASN A 21 4.43 -11.62 -24.19
N PRO A 22 3.85 -10.92 -25.17
CA PRO A 22 3.78 -9.45 -25.15
C PRO A 22 2.80 -8.89 -24.09
N VAL A 23 2.01 -9.74 -23.42
CA VAL A 23 1.14 -9.35 -22.31
C VAL A 23 1.93 -9.35 -21.01
N PRO A 24 2.12 -8.18 -20.35
CA PRO A 24 2.74 -8.14 -19.03
C PRO A 24 1.97 -9.02 -18.05
N ALA A 25 2.70 -9.81 -17.27
CA ALA A 25 2.15 -10.75 -16.31
C ALA A 25 2.78 -10.52 -14.93
N PHE A 26 1.97 -10.70 -13.89
CA PHE A 26 2.44 -10.63 -12.52
C PHE A 26 3.18 -11.93 -12.13
N PRO A 27 4.23 -11.85 -11.28
CA PRO A 27 4.80 -13.03 -10.65
C PRO A 27 3.76 -13.69 -9.74
N GLU A 28 3.88 -15.00 -9.53
CA GLU A 28 3.12 -15.67 -8.48
C GLU A 28 3.57 -15.18 -7.09
N TYR A 29 2.65 -15.17 -6.14
CA TYR A 29 2.99 -14.82 -4.75
C TYR A 29 3.84 -15.92 -4.10
N THR A 30 4.76 -15.52 -3.23
CA THR A 30 5.76 -16.41 -2.65
C THR A 30 5.30 -17.10 -1.36
N GLY A 31 4.20 -16.65 -0.78
CA GLY A 31 3.64 -17.25 0.43
C GLY A 31 2.97 -18.60 0.19
N PRO A 32 2.73 -19.39 1.26
CA PRO A 32 2.22 -20.76 1.14
C PRO A 32 0.75 -20.85 0.73
N TYR A 33 -0.04 -19.78 0.88
CA TYR A 33 -1.46 -19.80 0.61
C TYR A 33 -1.77 -19.30 -0.80
N LYS A 34 -2.74 -19.96 -1.46
CA LYS A 34 -3.41 -19.34 -2.61
C LYS A 34 -4.12 -18.07 -2.13
N VAL A 35 -4.36 -17.14 -3.05
CA VAL A 35 -5.00 -15.87 -2.71
C VAL A 35 -6.36 -15.79 -3.36
N GLY A 36 -7.39 -15.58 -2.55
CA GLY A 36 -8.75 -15.26 -2.99
C GLY A 36 -8.96 -13.75 -3.05
N THR A 37 -9.96 -13.33 -3.82
CA THR A 37 -10.34 -11.92 -3.85
C THR A 37 -11.83 -11.70 -4.09
N MET A 38 -12.37 -10.63 -3.52
CA MET A 38 -13.76 -10.17 -3.71
C MET A 38 -13.81 -8.65 -3.82
N ASP A 39 -14.72 -8.14 -4.64
CA ASP A 39 -15.05 -6.72 -4.71
C ASP A 39 -16.36 -6.48 -3.95
N VAL A 40 -16.37 -5.45 -3.10
CA VAL A 40 -17.52 -5.09 -2.27
C VAL A 40 -17.84 -3.61 -2.47
N GLU A 41 -19.11 -3.28 -2.67
CA GLU A 41 -19.59 -1.91 -2.82
C GLU A 41 -20.89 -1.75 -2.04
N ILE A 42 -20.87 -0.91 -1.00
CA ILE A 42 -21.93 -0.81 0.01
C ILE A 42 -22.53 0.59 -0.03
N PRO A 43 -23.87 0.76 -0.07
CA PRO A 43 -24.49 2.05 0.15
C PRO A 43 -24.07 2.63 1.50
N VAL A 44 -23.65 3.90 1.55
CA VAL A 44 -23.18 4.49 2.83
C VAL A 44 -24.25 4.50 3.91
N GLY A 45 -25.52 4.56 3.53
CA GLY A 45 -26.67 4.48 4.45
C GLY A 45 -26.91 3.10 5.07
N ASP A 46 -26.25 2.05 4.56
CA ASP A 46 -26.30 0.70 5.15
C ASP A 46 -25.25 0.54 6.29
N LEU A 47 -24.39 1.55 6.53
CA LEU A 47 -23.32 1.51 7.53
C LEU A 47 -23.47 2.63 8.58
N PRO A 48 -23.12 2.38 9.86
CA PRO A 48 -23.11 3.43 10.88
C PRO A 48 -21.88 4.34 10.71
N SER A 49 -22.00 5.37 9.86
CA SER A 49 -20.88 6.28 9.55
C SER A 49 -20.23 6.85 10.82
N PRO A 50 -18.90 6.70 11.01
CA PRO A 50 -18.23 7.16 12.23
C PRO A 50 -18.13 8.68 12.31
N SER A 51 -18.30 9.40 11.21
CA SER A 51 -18.29 10.87 11.11
C SER A 51 -19.40 11.32 10.14
N PRO A 52 -19.93 12.55 10.22
CA PRO A 52 -20.76 13.12 9.16
C PRO A 52 -20.08 13.04 7.79
N ALA A 53 -20.87 12.84 6.74
CA ALA A 53 -20.36 12.87 5.37
C ALA A 53 -19.83 14.28 5.04
N PRO A 54 -18.64 14.39 4.45
CA PRO A 54 -18.13 15.68 3.99
C PRO A 54 -19.07 16.37 3.00
N ALA A 55 -19.13 17.71 3.04
CA ALA A 55 -20.00 18.48 2.17
C ALA A 55 -19.67 18.26 0.68
N ASN A 56 -18.38 18.19 0.34
CA ASN A 56 -17.90 17.88 -1.01
C ASN A 56 -18.21 16.43 -1.44
N ALA A 57 -18.20 15.46 -0.51
CA ALA A 57 -18.66 14.10 -0.81
C ALA A 57 -20.14 14.06 -1.19
N THR A 58 -20.97 14.78 -0.43
CA THR A 58 -22.41 14.88 -0.68
C THR A 58 -22.69 15.59 -2.01
N ALA A 59 -21.99 16.69 -2.29
CA ALA A 59 -22.11 17.43 -3.54
C ALA A 59 -21.69 16.60 -4.77
N ALA A 60 -20.67 15.75 -4.62
CA ALA A 60 -20.24 14.81 -5.66
C ALA A 60 -21.14 13.56 -5.79
N GLY A 61 -22.12 13.39 -4.89
CA GLY A 61 -22.98 12.20 -4.85
C GLY A 61 -22.22 10.93 -4.50
N ILE A 62 -21.30 10.98 -3.54
CA ILE A 62 -20.64 9.76 -3.07
C ILE A 62 -21.60 9.03 -2.13
N GLU A 63 -22.40 8.13 -2.70
CA GLU A 63 -23.47 7.39 -2.01
C GLU A 63 -23.09 5.96 -1.63
N THR A 64 -21.88 5.52 -2.00
CA THR A 64 -21.38 4.16 -1.73
C THR A 64 -19.92 4.19 -1.32
N VAL A 65 -19.50 3.24 -0.49
CA VAL A 65 -18.08 2.90 -0.25
C VAL A 65 -17.72 1.60 -0.97
N GLN A 66 -16.51 1.51 -1.54
CA GLN A 66 -16.04 0.35 -2.31
C GLN A 66 -14.61 -0.01 -1.92
N TYR A 67 -14.37 -1.31 -1.88
CA TYR A 67 -13.05 -1.87 -1.67
C TYR A 67 -12.93 -3.24 -2.34
N ARG A 68 -11.68 -3.67 -2.52
CA ARG A 68 -11.33 -5.05 -2.82
C ARG A 68 -10.72 -5.69 -1.59
N VAL A 69 -11.06 -6.94 -1.31
CA VAL A 69 -10.39 -7.74 -0.28
C VAL A 69 -9.53 -8.81 -0.94
N PHE A 70 -8.32 -9.02 -0.41
CA PHE A 70 -7.39 -10.10 -0.73
C PHE A 70 -7.21 -10.96 0.52
N TYR A 71 -7.30 -12.28 0.39
CA TYR A 71 -7.31 -13.16 1.57
C TYR A 71 -6.70 -14.55 1.29
N PRO A 72 -6.22 -15.26 2.32
CA PRO A 72 -5.79 -16.65 2.19
C PRO A 72 -6.93 -17.54 1.70
N ALA A 73 -6.78 -18.18 0.56
CA ALA A 73 -7.77 -19.09 -0.02
C ALA A 73 -7.37 -20.56 0.17
N VAL A 74 -8.38 -21.43 0.11
CA VAL A 74 -8.18 -22.88 0.21
C VAL A 74 -7.23 -23.40 -0.89
N PRO A 75 -6.35 -24.38 -0.60
CA PRO A 75 -5.39 -24.91 -1.56
C PRO A 75 -6.03 -25.51 -2.83
N GLU A 76 -7.26 -26.02 -2.72
CA GLU A 76 -8.00 -26.65 -3.80
C GLU A 76 -8.63 -25.63 -4.76
N SER A 77 -8.58 -24.33 -4.42
CA SER A 77 -9.16 -23.25 -5.23
C SER A 77 -8.66 -23.32 -6.67
N ALA A 78 -9.60 -23.34 -7.61
CA ALA A 78 -9.37 -23.44 -9.06
C ALA A 78 -10.18 -22.39 -9.84
N GLU A 79 -10.76 -21.42 -9.13
CA GLU A 79 -11.50 -20.30 -9.67
C GLU A 79 -10.63 -19.45 -10.59
N LYS A 80 -11.28 -18.77 -11.54
CA LYS A 80 -10.56 -17.97 -12.55
C LYS A 80 -9.88 -16.78 -11.92
N ARG A 81 -8.71 -16.43 -12.49
CA ARG A 81 -8.05 -15.15 -12.24
C ARG A 81 -8.89 -13.98 -12.72
N ILE A 82 -8.68 -12.83 -12.10
CA ILE A 82 -9.32 -11.58 -12.51
C ILE A 82 -8.34 -10.70 -13.28
N SER A 83 -8.91 -9.88 -14.16
CA SER A 83 -8.14 -8.83 -14.82
C SER A 83 -7.60 -7.82 -13.80
N TRP A 84 -6.42 -7.29 -14.10
CA TRP A 84 -5.81 -6.23 -13.30
C TRP A 84 -6.66 -4.94 -13.33
N LEU A 85 -7.10 -4.53 -14.52
CA LEU A 85 -7.98 -3.37 -14.67
C LEU A 85 -9.43 -3.69 -14.25
N PRO A 86 -10.05 -2.85 -13.40
CA PRO A 86 -11.46 -2.98 -13.06
C PRO A 86 -12.39 -2.79 -14.27
N ALA A 87 -13.60 -3.36 -14.18
CA ALA A 87 -14.64 -3.11 -15.17
C ALA A 87 -15.36 -1.77 -14.90
N PRO A 88 -15.58 -0.91 -15.92
CA PRO A 88 -15.27 -1.09 -17.34
C PRO A 88 -13.80 -0.79 -17.70
N GLN A 89 -13.11 -1.76 -18.31
CA GLN A 89 -11.66 -1.67 -18.55
C GLN A 89 -11.27 -0.59 -19.55
N ARG A 90 -12.09 -0.38 -20.60
CA ARG A 90 -11.81 0.63 -21.63
C ARG A 90 -11.68 2.03 -21.04
N ASN A 91 -12.54 2.37 -20.09
CA ASN A 91 -12.51 3.66 -19.41
C ASN A 91 -11.24 3.78 -18.55
N HIS A 92 -10.84 2.73 -17.83
CA HIS A 92 -9.59 2.75 -17.07
C HIS A 92 -8.37 2.90 -17.97
N VAL A 93 -8.32 2.21 -19.12
CA VAL A 93 -7.23 2.41 -20.11
C VAL A 93 -7.20 3.84 -20.61
N SER A 94 -8.36 4.41 -20.96
CA SER A 94 -8.48 5.80 -21.42
C SER A 94 -8.03 6.78 -20.34
N ALA A 95 -8.48 6.57 -19.11
CA ALA A 95 -8.17 7.43 -17.97
C ALA A 95 -6.68 7.34 -17.60
N TYR A 96 -6.07 6.15 -17.60
CA TYR A 96 -4.61 6.02 -17.45
C TYR A 96 -3.85 6.70 -18.58
N THR A 97 -4.34 6.63 -19.82
CA THR A 97 -3.72 7.34 -20.94
C THR A 97 -3.77 8.86 -20.74
N GLN A 98 -4.85 9.39 -20.17
CA GLN A 98 -4.99 10.81 -19.84
C GLN A 98 -4.11 11.20 -18.64
N PHE A 99 -4.12 10.38 -17.59
CA PHE A 99 -3.33 10.58 -16.35
C PHE A 99 -1.82 10.49 -16.58
N VAL A 100 -1.35 9.68 -17.54
CA VAL A 100 0.07 9.64 -17.90
C VAL A 100 0.46 10.78 -18.86
N GLY A 101 -0.53 11.46 -19.46
CA GLY A 101 -0.30 12.49 -20.48
C GLY A 101 0.11 11.89 -21.84
N ILE A 102 -0.51 12.35 -22.93
CA ILE A 102 -0.12 11.93 -24.29
C ILE A 102 1.14 12.71 -24.70
N SER A 103 2.32 12.25 -24.27
CA SER A 103 3.58 12.71 -24.86
C SER A 103 3.83 11.99 -26.21
N GLN A 104 4.48 12.67 -27.16
CA GLN A 104 4.86 12.07 -28.46
C GLN A 104 5.74 10.80 -28.29
N MET A 105 6.48 10.68 -27.18
CA MET A 105 7.25 9.48 -26.81
C MET A 105 6.36 8.27 -26.48
N LEU A 106 5.16 8.50 -25.93
CA LEU A 106 4.23 7.47 -25.53
C LEU A 106 3.36 6.98 -26.69
N ALA A 107 3.23 7.69 -27.81
CA ALA A 107 2.38 7.28 -28.93
C ALA A 107 2.73 5.88 -29.49
N GLY A 108 4.02 5.52 -29.52
CA GLY A 108 4.47 4.18 -29.92
C GLY A 108 4.15 3.10 -28.88
N VAL A 109 4.25 3.42 -27.58
CA VAL A 109 3.96 2.51 -26.46
C VAL A 109 2.44 2.37 -26.24
N LEU A 110 1.68 3.45 -26.38
CA LEU A 110 0.22 3.53 -26.36
C LEU A 110 -0.44 2.81 -27.54
N SER A 111 0.30 2.48 -28.60
CA SER A 111 -0.19 1.55 -29.64
C SER A 111 -0.17 0.08 -29.19
N PHE A 112 0.71 -0.27 -28.23
CA PHE A 112 0.88 -1.60 -27.63
C PHE A 112 0.10 -1.79 -26.32
N ILE A 113 -0.01 -0.76 -25.48
CA ILE A 113 -0.58 -0.80 -24.12
C ILE A 113 -2.08 -1.18 -24.07
N PRO A 114 -3.00 -0.61 -24.88
CA PRO A 114 -4.44 -0.79 -24.70
C PRO A 114 -4.94 -2.22 -24.94
N ARG A 115 -4.36 -2.93 -25.93
CA ARG A 115 -4.82 -4.27 -26.30
C ARG A 115 -4.32 -5.34 -25.32
N HIS A 116 -3.12 -5.17 -24.76
CA HIS A 116 -2.52 -6.17 -23.88
C HIS A 116 -2.94 -6.02 -22.41
N LEU A 117 -3.12 -4.79 -21.90
CA LEU A 117 -3.61 -4.56 -20.52
C LEU A 117 -5.00 -5.14 -20.26
N HIS A 118 -5.86 -5.19 -21.29
CA HIS A 118 -7.17 -5.83 -21.19
C HIS A 118 -7.09 -7.33 -20.85
N TYR A 119 -5.97 -7.99 -21.17
CA TYR A 119 -5.74 -9.41 -20.90
C TYR A 119 -4.81 -9.67 -19.72
N THR A 120 -4.18 -8.63 -19.16
CA THR A 120 -3.36 -8.76 -17.95
C THR A 120 -4.26 -9.17 -16.79
N THR A 121 -3.87 -10.27 -16.13
CA THR A 121 -4.56 -10.80 -14.94
C THR A 121 -3.62 -10.77 -13.75
N ILE A 122 -4.20 -10.64 -12.57
CA ILE A 122 -3.49 -10.75 -11.29
C ILE A 122 -3.62 -12.20 -10.75
N PRO A 123 -2.62 -12.72 -10.01
CA PRO A 123 -2.54 -14.13 -9.62
C PRO A 123 -3.41 -14.46 -8.40
N VAL A 124 -4.67 -14.05 -8.45
CA VAL A 124 -5.68 -14.24 -7.39
C VAL A 124 -6.91 -14.93 -7.94
N HIS A 125 -7.63 -15.65 -7.10
CA HIS A 125 -8.77 -16.47 -7.47
C HIS A 125 -10.07 -15.74 -7.13
N LYS A 126 -10.89 -15.44 -8.15
CA LYS A 126 -12.13 -14.68 -7.96
C LYS A 126 -13.10 -15.46 -7.06
N ASN A 127 -13.57 -14.82 -5.99
CA ASN A 127 -14.58 -15.36 -5.08
C ASN A 127 -14.22 -16.73 -4.47
N ALA A 128 -12.93 -17.04 -4.34
CA ALA A 128 -12.48 -18.29 -3.74
C ALA A 128 -12.99 -18.42 -2.30
N LYS A 129 -13.05 -19.64 -1.79
CA LYS A 129 -13.36 -19.87 -0.38
C LYS A 129 -12.17 -19.45 0.50
N LEU A 130 -12.44 -18.65 1.54
CA LEU A 130 -11.50 -18.30 2.60
C LEU A 130 -11.00 -19.57 3.29
N LEU A 131 -9.69 -19.66 3.47
CA LEU A 131 -9.05 -20.67 4.30
C LEU A 131 -9.30 -20.33 5.78
N PRO A 132 -9.80 -21.25 6.62
CA PRO A 132 -9.86 -21.01 8.06
C PRO A 132 -8.49 -20.70 8.65
N ALA A 133 -8.40 -19.71 9.54
CA ALA A 133 -7.14 -19.28 10.11
C ALA A 133 -6.55 -20.34 11.06
N THR A 134 -5.24 -20.55 10.96
CA THR A 134 -4.48 -21.46 11.84
C THR A 134 -3.78 -20.73 12.98
N THR A 135 -4.14 -19.48 13.24
CA THR A 135 -3.61 -18.65 14.32
C THR A 135 -4.20 -19.07 15.66
N ASP A 136 -3.57 -18.68 16.77
CA ASP A 136 -4.01 -19.07 18.12
C ASP A 136 -5.45 -18.64 18.43
N ASN A 137 -5.87 -17.48 17.92
CA ASN A 137 -7.23 -16.96 18.07
C ASN A 137 -8.17 -17.37 16.92
N GLN A 138 -7.72 -18.22 16.00
CA GLN A 138 -8.46 -18.69 14.82
C GLN A 138 -8.98 -17.55 13.93
N ARG A 139 -8.28 -16.41 13.93
CA ARG A 139 -8.59 -15.21 13.13
C ARG A 139 -7.38 -14.74 12.34
N TRP A 140 -7.62 -14.30 11.12
CA TRP A 140 -6.57 -13.74 10.28
C TRP A 140 -6.23 -12.29 10.70
N PRO A 141 -4.94 -11.94 10.81
CA PRO A 141 -4.51 -10.54 10.81
C PRO A 141 -5.17 -9.78 9.68
N THR A 142 -5.63 -8.56 9.98
CA THR A 142 -6.41 -7.76 9.04
C THR A 142 -5.76 -6.39 8.83
N MET A 143 -5.72 -5.96 7.56
CA MET A 143 -5.10 -4.72 7.13
C MET A 143 -6.05 -3.90 6.26
N ILE A 144 -6.01 -2.58 6.39
CA ILE A 144 -6.60 -1.64 5.43
C ILE A 144 -5.47 -0.89 4.73
N PHE A 145 -5.41 -0.98 3.38
CA PHE A 145 -4.36 -0.40 2.54
C PHE A 145 -4.93 0.71 1.63
N SER A 146 -4.53 1.96 1.85
CA SER A 146 -4.96 3.12 1.05
C SER A 146 -4.02 3.40 -0.14
N HIS A 147 -4.60 3.65 -1.31
CA HIS A 147 -3.85 3.90 -2.54
C HIS A 147 -3.36 5.36 -2.68
N GLY A 148 -2.29 5.55 -3.45
CA GLY A 148 -1.76 6.85 -3.84
C GLY A 148 -2.60 7.57 -4.91
N LEU A 149 -2.14 8.74 -5.34
CA LEU A 149 -2.72 9.52 -6.44
C LEU A 149 -2.68 8.71 -7.75
N GLY A 150 -3.73 8.79 -8.56
CA GLY A 150 -3.91 7.97 -9.77
C GLY A 150 -4.13 6.46 -9.51
N GLY A 151 -4.03 6.02 -8.26
CA GLY A 151 -4.26 4.63 -7.85
C GLY A 151 -5.74 4.25 -7.78
N ASN A 152 -6.00 2.98 -7.52
CA ASN A 152 -7.32 2.41 -7.25
C ASN A 152 -7.17 1.12 -6.43
N ARG A 153 -8.28 0.41 -6.17
CA ARG A 153 -8.28 -0.85 -5.38
C ARG A 153 -7.50 -2.02 -5.99
N THR A 154 -6.95 -1.87 -7.20
CA THR A 154 -6.19 -2.90 -7.91
C THR A 154 -4.77 -2.47 -8.26
N SER A 155 -4.34 -1.27 -7.89
CA SER A 155 -3.01 -0.74 -8.23
C SER A 155 -1.88 -1.29 -7.34
N TYR A 156 -2.22 -1.98 -6.26
CA TYR A 156 -1.29 -2.55 -5.27
C TYR A 156 -1.56 -4.04 -5.05
N SER A 157 -2.05 -4.73 -6.08
CA SER A 157 -2.42 -6.14 -5.98
C SER A 157 -1.23 -7.05 -5.71
N TYR A 158 -0.02 -6.62 -6.08
CA TYR A 158 1.19 -7.37 -5.71
C TYR A 158 1.45 -7.34 -4.21
N ILE A 159 1.40 -6.17 -3.58
CA ILE A 159 1.59 -6.02 -2.12
C ILE A 159 0.45 -6.75 -1.39
N ALA A 160 -0.80 -6.43 -1.71
CA ALA A 160 -1.96 -6.99 -1.03
C ALA A 160 -2.04 -8.52 -1.19
N GLY A 161 -1.79 -9.04 -2.38
CA GLY A 161 -1.80 -10.47 -2.63
C GLY A 161 -0.58 -11.19 -2.03
N SER A 162 0.60 -10.58 -2.02
CA SER A 162 1.78 -11.17 -1.36
C SER A 162 1.55 -11.31 0.14
N LEU A 163 1.00 -10.29 0.79
CA LEU A 163 0.63 -10.34 2.20
C LEU A 163 -0.47 -11.37 2.46
N ALA A 164 -1.48 -11.46 1.59
CA ALA A 164 -2.52 -12.48 1.68
C ALA A 164 -1.99 -13.90 1.53
N SER A 165 -1.02 -14.13 0.63
CA SER A 165 -0.36 -15.42 0.50
C SER A 165 0.42 -15.83 1.76
N HIS A 166 0.73 -14.87 2.64
CA HIS A 166 1.40 -15.08 3.93
C HIS A 166 0.46 -15.04 5.14
N GLY A 167 -0.86 -14.99 4.94
CA GLY A 167 -1.83 -15.11 6.04
C GLY A 167 -2.42 -13.78 6.53
N VAL A 168 -2.48 -12.75 5.70
CA VAL A 168 -3.10 -11.46 6.06
C VAL A 168 -4.34 -11.20 5.19
N VAL A 169 -5.46 -10.75 5.78
CA VAL A 169 -6.60 -10.26 4.99
C VAL A 169 -6.41 -8.77 4.74
N VAL A 170 -6.28 -8.37 3.47
CA VAL A 170 -5.98 -7.00 3.07
C VAL A 170 -7.18 -6.39 2.35
N PHE A 171 -7.72 -5.31 2.91
CA PHE A 171 -8.78 -4.49 2.34
C PHE A 171 -8.18 -3.28 1.64
N CYS A 172 -8.44 -3.12 0.36
CA CYS A 172 -7.97 -2.01 -0.47
C CYS A 172 -9.16 -1.14 -0.88
N PRO A 173 -9.42 -0.01 -0.20
CA PRO A 173 -10.45 0.94 -0.62
C PRO A 173 -10.17 1.50 -2.01
N GLU A 174 -11.23 1.89 -2.72
CA GLU A 174 -11.13 2.79 -3.87
C GLU A 174 -11.73 4.14 -3.48
N HIS A 175 -10.92 5.19 -3.50
CA HIS A 175 -11.33 6.50 -3.05
C HIS A 175 -12.07 7.28 -4.13
N ARG A 176 -13.14 7.98 -3.73
CA ARG A 176 -14.06 8.72 -4.64
C ARG A 176 -13.87 10.23 -4.56
N ASP A 177 -12.73 10.64 -4.02
CA ASP A 177 -12.27 12.01 -3.83
C ASP A 177 -11.71 12.65 -5.12
N GLY A 178 -11.82 11.98 -6.26
CA GLY A 178 -11.22 12.41 -7.53
C GLY A 178 -9.70 12.21 -7.58
N SER A 179 -9.08 11.52 -6.60
CA SER A 179 -7.67 11.17 -6.68
C SER A 179 -7.40 9.88 -7.44
N ALA A 180 -8.40 8.99 -7.54
CA ALA A 180 -8.31 7.79 -8.37
C ALA A 180 -8.32 8.17 -9.85
N VAL A 181 -7.62 7.38 -10.69
CA VAL A 181 -7.56 7.65 -12.14
C VAL A 181 -8.95 7.72 -12.78
N VAL A 182 -9.87 6.87 -12.31
CA VAL A 182 -11.31 6.90 -12.55
C VAL A 182 -11.95 5.95 -11.55
N THR A 183 -13.15 6.28 -11.07
CA THR A 183 -13.95 5.37 -10.24
C THR A 183 -15.43 5.55 -10.55
N TYR A 184 -16.26 4.65 -10.02
CA TYR A 184 -17.69 4.59 -10.29
C TYR A 184 -18.50 4.40 -9.00
N VAL A 185 -19.63 5.09 -8.92
CA VAL A 185 -20.65 4.93 -7.88
C VAL A 185 -21.87 4.24 -8.51
N ARG A 186 -22.25 3.05 -8.02
CA ARG A 186 -23.48 2.38 -8.46
C ARG A 186 -24.71 3.07 -7.89
N LEU A 187 -25.70 3.28 -8.74
CA LEU A 187 -26.96 3.93 -8.38
C LEU A 187 -28.00 2.87 -8.02
N LYS A 188 -28.28 2.70 -6.71
CA LYS A 188 -29.19 1.68 -6.15
C LYS A 188 -30.56 1.66 -6.86
N ASP A 189 -31.15 2.83 -7.09
CA ASP A 189 -32.49 2.99 -7.67
C ASP A 189 -32.57 2.70 -9.18
N GLN A 190 -31.43 2.56 -9.84
CA GLN A 190 -31.35 2.30 -11.28
C GLN A 190 -30.98 0.85 -11.61
N MET A 191 -30.61 0.03 -10.61
CA MET A 191 -30.26 -1.38 -10.82
C MET A 191 -31.45 -2.27 -11.20
N ASN A 192 -32.69 -1.85 -10.90
CA ASN A 192 -33.92 -2.62 -11.19
C ASN A 192 -34.56 -2.32 -12.56
N ARG A 193 -33.96 -1.46 -13.40
CA ARG A 193 -34.54 -1.08 -14.70
C ARG A 193 -34.03 -2.00 -15.81
N PHE A 194 -34.92 -2.44 -16.70
CA PHE A 194 -34.67 -3.37 -17.81
C PHE A 194 -33.59 -2.91 -18.83
N PHE A 195 -33.08 -1.68 -18.72
CA PHE A 195 -32.00 -1.13 -19.54
C PHE A 195 -30.77 -0.84 -18.68
N THR A 196 -29.65 -1.49 -18.98
CA THR A 196 -28.35 -1.38 -18.26
C THR A 196 -27.57 -0.09 -18.53
N ALA A 197 -28.10 0.82 -19.36
CA ALA A 197 -27.50 2.15 -19.53
C ALA A 197 -27.75 2.99 -18.25
N ASN A 198 -26.72 3.65 -17.74
CA ASN A 198 -26.77 4.59 -16.60
C ASN A 198 -26.90 3.99 -15.18
N THR A 199 -26.51 2.73 -14.95
CA THR A 199 -26.51 2.14 -13.58
C THR A 199 -25.38 2.63 -12.67
N ARG A 200 -24.47 3.46 -13.19
CA ARG A 200 -23.30 3.98 -12.49
C ARG A 200 -23.05 5.43 -12.85
N ARG A 201 -22.58 6.22 -11.89
CA ARG A 201 -22.00 7.55 -12.10
C ARG A 201 -20.48 7.45 -12.09
N GLU A 202 -19.83 8.07 -13.07
CA GLU A 202 -18.37 8.19 -13.12
C GLU A 202 -17.91 9.33 -12.23
N ILE A 203 -16.80 9.11 -11.51
CA ILE A 203 -16.04 10.15 -10.83
C ILE A 203 -14.65 10.14 -11.50
N PRO A 204 -14.34 11.15 -12.32
CA PRO A 204 -13.08 11.21 -13.03
C PRO A 204 -11.94 11.64 -12.09
N TYR A 205 -10.70 11.44 -12.56
CA TYR A 205 -9.54 12.05 -11.93
C TYR A 205 -9.66 13.59 -11.96
N ASN A 206 -9.54 14.20 -10.80
CA ASN A 206 -9.49 15.65 -10.63
C ASN A 206 -8.02 16.09 -10.57
N ARG A 207 -7.50 16.60 -11.68
CA ARG A 207 -6.13 17.11 -11.76
C ARG A 207 -6.02 18.42 -10.97
N ILE A 208 -5.23 18.39 -9.92
CA ILE A 208 -4.91 19.55 -9.07
C ILE A 208 -3.43 19.87 -9.31
N SER A 209 -3.09 21.15 -9.44
CA SER A 209 -1.70 21.58 -9.67
C SER A 209 -0.77 21.10 -8.56
N HIS A 210 0.51 20.92 -8.92
CA HIS A 210 1.61 20.74 -7.98
C HIS A 210 2.27 22.07 -7.60
N ASP A 211 1.95 23.17 -8.28
CA ASP A 211 2.31 24.51 -7.85
C ASP A 211 1.60 24.82 -6.53
N VAL A 212 2.35 24.90 -5.43
CA VAL A 212 1.72 25.01 -4.11
C VAL A 212 1.12 26.41 -3.91
N THR A 213 -0.21 26.46 -3.81
CA THR A 213 -0.97 27.65 -3.46
C THR A 213 -1.99 27.31 -2.35
N PRO A 214 -2.57 28.32 -1.66
CA PRO A 214 -3.64 28.07 -0.70
C PRO A 214 -4.81 27.25 -1.28
N GLU A 215 -5.15 27.45 -2.55
CA GLU A 215 -6.20 26.71 -3.25
C GLU A 215 -5.81 25.24 -3.48
N VAL A 216 -4.54 24.96 -3.77
CA VAL A 216 -4.04 23.58 -3.87
C VAL A 216 -4.11 22.88 -2.52
N TYR A 217 -3.71 23.55 -1.44
CA TYR A 217 -3.87 23.01 -0.09
C TYR A 217 -5.34 22.71 0.22
N GLU A 218 -6.25 23.64 -0.04
CA GLU A 218 -7.68 23.44 0.17
C GLU A 218 -8.22 22.25 -0.63
N ALA A 219 -7.82 22.12 -1.90
CA ALA A 219 -8.24 21.02 -2.75
C ALA A 219 -7.71 19.65 -2.27
N ARG A 220 -6.46 19.59 -1.77
CA ARG A 220 -5.89 18.34 -1.21
C ARG A 220 -6.50 17.99 0.14
N GLU A 221 -6.83 18.98 0.97
CA GLU A 221 -7.58 18.73 2.20
C GLU A 221 -9.01 18.24 1.93
N ASP A 222 -9.66 18.78 0.90
CA ASP A 222 -10.97 18.31 0.46
C ASP A 222 -10.90 16.84 0.01
N GLN A 223 -9.82 16.44 -0.66
CA GLN A 223 -9.54 15.04 -0.95
C GLN A 223 -9.37 14.20 0.32
N LEU A 224 -8.56 14.68 1.28
CA LEU A 224 -8.37 14.00 2.56
C LEU A 224 -9.66 13.84 3.35
N ARG A 225 -10.54 14.84 3.41
CA ARG A 225 -11.84 14.75 4.10
C ARG A 225 -12.66 13.57 3.59
N ILE A 226 -12.73 13.40 2.28
CA ILE A 226 -13.41 12.27 1.65
C ILE A 226 -12.69 10.96 1.95
N ARG A 227 -11.36 10.90 1.78
CA ARG A 227 -10.56 9.71 2.02
C ARG A 227 -10.69 9.21 3.47
N LEU A 228 -10.60 10.09 4.45
CA LEU A 228 -10.73 9.74 5.87
C LEU A 228 -12.14 9.25 6.21
N TRP A 229 -13.17 9.89 5.65
CA TRP A 229 -14.55 9.42 5.78
C TRP A 229 -14.75 8.03 5.18
N GLU A 230 -14.25 7.79 3.97
CA GLU A 230 -14.30 6.46 3.33
C GLU A 230 -13.50 5.42 4.09
N MET A 231 -12.32 5.75 4.64
CA MET A 231 -11.56 4.85 5.51
C MET A 231 -12.36 4.46 6.76
N GLY A 232 -13.07 5.42 7.36
CA GLY A 232 -13.97 5.15 8.47
C GLY A 232 -15.14 4.24 8.08
N LEU A 233 -15.75 4.45 6.92
CA LEU A 233 -16.80 3.58 6.39
C LEU A 233 -16.29 2.17 6.07
N VAL A 234 -15.10 2.03 5.49
CA VAL A 234 -14.47 0.73 5.26
C VAL A 234 -14.20 0.02 6.58
N HIS A 235 -13.72 0.72 7.60
CA HIS A 235 -13.57 0.15 8.93
C HIS A 235 -14.90 -0.41 9.47
N GLU A 236 -16.00 0.35 9.37
CA GLU A 236 -17.31 -0.15 9.79
C GLU A 236 -17.79 -1.35 8.96
N ALA A 237 -17.54 -1.34 7.65
CA ALA A 237 -17.85 -2.48 6.79
C ALA A 237 -17.06 -3.75 7.19
N VAL A 238 -15.78 -3.61 7.54
CA VAL A 238 -14.93 -4.71 8.01
C VAL A 238 -15.45 -5.27 9.35
N GLN A 239 -15.82 -4.39 10.28
CA GLN A 239 -16.44 -4.80 11.56
C GLN A 239 -17.78 -5.52 11.35
N ALA A 240 -18.61 -5.01 10.44
CA ALA A 240 -19.89 -5.59 10.08
C ALA A 240 -19.73 -6.98 9.43
N MET A 241 -18.76 -7.14 8.52
CA MET A 241 -18.42 -8.42 7.90
C MET A 241 -18.02 -9.47 8.93
N ASP A 242 -17.14 -9.13 9.87
CA ASP A 242 -16.69 -10.07 10.91
C ASP A 242 -17.79 -10.39 11.94
N SER A 243 -18.66 -9.43 12.24
CA SER A 243 -19.75 -9.60 13.20
C SER A 243 -21.00 -10.26 12.61
N GLY A 244 -21.05 -10.48 11.29
CA GLY A 244 -22.24 -10.99 10.60
C GLY A 244 -23.40 -10.00 10.53
N GLU A 245 -23.11 -8.70 10.59
CA GLU A 245 -24.11 -7.65 10.39
C GLU A 245 -24.51 -7.55 8.92
N THR A 246 -25.78 -7.26 8.66
CA THR A 246 -26.32 -7.23 7.30
C THR A 246 -26.13 -5.88 6.65
N PHE A 247 -25.59 -5.88 5.43
CA PHE A 247 -25.54 -4.71 4.54
C PHE A 247 -25.70 -5.17 3.08
N THR A 248 -26.05 -4.25 2.18
CA THR A 248 -26.19 -4.57 0.75
C THR A 248 -24.83 -4.51 0.05
N ASN A 249 -24.43 -5.57 -0.64
CA ASN A 249 -23.35 -5.49 -1.63
C ASN A 249 -23.92 -5.28 -3.04
N LEU A 250 -23.70 -4.10 -3.61
CA LEU A 250 -24.14 -3.74 -4.97
C LEU A 250 -23.33 -4.46 -6.07
N ASN A 251 -22.23 -5.14 -5.72
CA ASN A 251 -21.55 -6.04 -6.63
C ASN A 251 -22.19 -7.44 -6.62
N LEU A 252 -23.21 -7.60 -7.47
CA LEU A 252 -23.96 -8.86 -7.62
C LEU A 252 -23.13 -10.06 -8.11
N SER A 253 -21.87 -9.87 -8.52
CA SER A 253 -20.99 -10.98 -8.90
C SER A 253 -20.22 -11.56 -7.72
N THR A 254 -20.30 -10.94 -6.55
CA THR A 254 -19.69 -11.41 -5.30
C THR A 254 -20.72 -12.27 -4.57
N PRO A 255 -20.38 -13.51 -4.16
CA PRO A 255 -21.28 -14.35 -3.37
C PRO A 255 -21.40 -13.79 -1.94
N SER A 256 -22.04 -14.55 -1.06
CA SER A 256 -22.13 -14.16 0.35
C SER A 256 -20.76 -13.90 0.98
N LEU A 257 -20.72 -12.88 1.84
CA LEU A 257 -19.56 -12.52 2.64
C LEU A 257 -19.52 -13.28 3.99
N ASP A 258 -20.46 -14.19 4.25
CA ASP A 258 -20.56 -14.96 5.50
C ASP A 258 -19.28 -15.72 5.88
N GLN A 259 -18.43 -16.02 4.90
CA GLN A 259 -17.13 -16.66 5.15
C GLN A 259 -16.18 -15.82 6.02
N PHE A 260 -16.43 -14.51 6.13
CA PHE A 260 -15.63 -13.61 6.95
C PHE A 260 -16.14 -13.50 8.39
N VAL A 261 -17.31 -14.07 8.71
CA VAL A 261 -17.87 -14.03 10.07
C VAL A 261 -16.92 -14.75 11.03
N ASP A 262 -16.55 -14.04 12.09
CA ASP A 262 -15.60 -14.47 13.11
C ASP A 262 -14.21 -14.90 12.59
N ALA A 263 -13.84 -14.48 11.37
CA ALA A 263 -12.60 -14.87 10.72
C ALA A 263 -11.50 -13.79 10.76
N LEU A 264 -11.83 -12.55 11.16
CA LEU A 264 -10.93 -11.40 11.09
C LEU A 264 -10.48 -10.95 12.49
N ASP A 265 -9.19 -10.66 12.68
CA ASP A 265 -8.70 -10.04 13.93
C ASP A 265 -8.95 -8.54 13.89
N VAL A 266 -10.19 -8.15 14.19
CA VAL A 266 -10.68 -6.76 14.09
C VAL A 266 -11.39 -6.27 15.36
N LYS A 267 -11.77 -7.18 16.25
CA LYS A 267 -12.52 -6.86 17.48
C LYS A 267 -11.65 -6.30 18.60
N ARG A 268 -10.36 -6.63 18.61
CA ARG A 268 -9.41 -6.20 19.64
C ARG A 268 -8.90 -4.78 19.32
N PRO A 269 -9.02 -3.79 20.22
CA PRO A 269 -8.43 -2.47 20.04
C PRO A 269 -6.96 -2.54 19.61
N GLY A 270 -6.59 -1.78 18.58
CA GLY A 270 -5.21 -1.75 18.06
C GLY A 270 -4.82 -2.90 17.13
N SER A 271 -5.71 -3.85 16.85
CA SER A 271 -5.37 -5.05 16.06
C SER A 271 -5.26 -4.83 14.55
N ILE A 272 -6.01 -3.88 13.99
CA ILE A 272 -6.01 -3.60 12.55
C ILE A 272 -4.72 -2.88 12.17
N ILE A 273 -4.06 -3.39 11.14
CA ILE A 273 -2.89 -2.78 10.52
C ILE A 273 -3.36 -1.71 9.54
N PHE A 274 -2.79 -0.53 9.60
CA PHE A 274 -3.06 0.53 8.63
C PHE A 274 -1.85 0.78 7.74
N ALA A 275 -2.08 0.77 6.44
CA ALA A 275 -1.03 0.90 5.46
C ALA A 275 -1.43 1.80 4.31
N GLY A 276 -0.46 2.43 3.66
CA GLY A 276 -0.74 3.16 2.44
C GLY A 276 0.52 3.52 1.68
N HIS A 277 0.32 3.95 0.44
CA HIS A 277 1.39 4.43 -0.43
C HIS A 277 1.13 5.88 -0.86
N SER A 278 2.16 6.73 -0.88
CA SER A 278 2.07 8.11 -1.37
C SER A 278 0.96 8.89 -0.65
N PHE A 279 -0.03 9.41 -1.38
CA PHE A 279 -1.19 10.07 -0.79
C PHE A 279 -2.00 9.14 0.15
N GLY A 280 -1.99 7.83 -0.09
CA GLY A 280 -2.58 6.83 0.80
C GLY A 280 -1.82 6.68 2.12
N ALA A 281 -0.49 6.86 2.12
CA ALA A 281 0.28 6.89 3.36
C ALA A 281 -0.04 8.15 4.18
N ALA A 282 -0.16 9.31 3.52
CA ALA A 282 -0.63 10.54 4.17
C ALA A 282 -2.06 10.40 4.72
N THR A 283 -2.93 9.69 4.00
CA THR A 283 -4.29 9.34 4.45
C THR A 283 -4.25 8.54 5.75
N VAL A 284 -3.43 7.49 5.81
CA VAL A 284 -3.28 6.67 7.02
C VAL A 284 -2.72 7.49 8.18
N HIS A 285 -1.68 8.29 7.92
CA HIS A 285 -1.08 9.18 8.92
C HIS A 285 -2.13 10.11 9.55
N GLN A 286 -2.96 10.78 8.73
CA GLN A 286 -4.03 11.64 9.23
C GLN A 286 -5.16 10.87 9.88
N LEU A 287 -5.55 9.70 9.37
CA LEU A 287 -6.61 8.88 9.98
C LEU A 287 -6.27 8.53 11.42
N LEU A 288 -5.04 8.07 11.66
CA LEU A 288 -4.57 7.70 12.99
C LEU A 288 -4.58 8.91 13.93
N LYS A 289 -4.06 10.06 13.48
CA LYS A 289 -3.94 11.27 14.31
C LYS A 289 -5.29 11.94 14.58
N CYS A 290 -6.13 12.13 13.55
CA CYS A 290 -7.49 12.68 13.71
C CYS A 290 -8.33 11.83 14.66
N THR A 291 -8.16 10.51 14.66
CA THR A 291 -8.97 9.61 15.50
C THR A 291 -8.45 9.51 16.93
N TYR A 292 -7.13 9.32 17.10
CA TYR A 292 -6.50 9.14 18.40
C TYR A 292 -6.54 10.43 19.23
N TYR A 293 -6.24 11.57 18.59
CA TYR A 293 -6.19 12.87 19.25
C TYR A 293 -7.49 13.68 19.13
N ALA A 294 -8.62 13.06 18.77
CA ALA A 294 -9.87 13.79 18.52
C ALA A 294 -10.36 14.65 19.71
N ASP A 295 -9.99 14.29 20.94
CA ASP A 295 -10.36 15.03 22.16
C ASP A 295 -9.26 16.01 22.64
N VAL A 296 -8.12 16.09 21.94
CA VAL A 296 -7.08 17.09 22.24
C VAL A 296 -7.64 18.48 21.92
N PRO A 297 -7.59 19.45 22.85
CA PRO A 297 -8.27 20.74 22.68
C PRO A 297 -7.94 21.46 21.37
N GLU A 298 -6.68 21.45 20.96
CA GLU A 298 -6.19 22.08 19.73
C GLU A 298 -6.72 21.40 18.47
N VAL A 299 -6.92 20.07 18.52
CA VAL A 299 -7.48 19.28 17.42
C VAL A 299 -9.00 19.46 17.35
N ALA A 300 -9.68 19.39 18.50
CA ALA A 300 -11.12 19.59 18.61
C ALA A 300 -11.55 21.03 18.21
N ALA A 301 -10.64 22.00 18.32
CA ALA A 301 -10.86 23.39 17.94
C ALA A 301 -10.61 23.70 16.45
N ILE A 302 -10.17 22.74 15.63
CA ILE A 302 -9.95 22.96 14.19
C ILE A 302 -11.29 23.24 13.50
N GLU A 303 -11.50 24.48 13.05
CA GLU A 303 -12.74 24.93 12.40
C GLU A 303 -13.08 24.09 11.16
N LYS A 304 -12.11 23.93 10.25
CA LYS A 304 -12.25 23.13 9.02
C LYS A 304 -11.59 21.76 9.15
N SER A 305 -11.95 21.03 10.21
CA SER A 305 -11.41 19.71 10.54
C SER A 305 -11.38 18.75 9.34
N LEU A 306 -10.34 17.91 9.25
CA LEU A 306 -10.25 16.88 8.21
C LEU A 306 -11.21 15.72 8.46
N PHE A 307 -11.38 15.32 9.73
CA PHE A 307 -12.21 14.18 10.11
C PHE A 307 -12.48 14.20 11.63
N THR A 308 -13.74 14.03 12.03
CA THR A 308 -14.17 14.10 13.44
C THR A 308 -15.02 12.88 13.81
N PRO A 309 -14.36 11.74 14.10
CA PRO A 309 -15.10 10.53 14.41
C PRO A 309 -15.83 10.65 15.76
N ALA A 310 -17.05 10.13 15.84
CA ALA A 310 -17.88 10.13 17.03
C ALA A 310 -17.16 9.40 18.18
N ARG A 311 -17.31 9.93 19.40
CA ARG A 311 -16.60 9.46 20.61
C ARG A 311 -16.80 7.97 20.89
N ASP A 312 -17.99 7.45 20.61
CA ASP A 312 -18.41 6.08 20.86
C ASP A 312 -18.28 5.15 19.63
N SER A 313 -17.83 5.68 18.48
CA SER A 313 -17.62 4.92 17.25
C SER A 313 -16.66 3.74 17.45
N ARG A 314 -16.86 2.66 16.68
CA ARG A 314 -15.96 1.51 16.71
C ARG A 314 -14.56 1.90 16.25
N LEU A 315 -14.47 2.83 15.29
CA LEU A 315 -13.19 3.37 14.82
C LEU A 315 -12.35 4.02 15.94
N ARG A 316 -12.94 4.86 16.79
CA ARG A 316 -12.20 5.46 17.93
C ARG A 316 -11.74 4.43 18.97
N LYS A 317 -12.46 3.31 19.12
CA LYS A 317 -12.03 2.20 19.97
C LYS A 317 -10.91 1.39 19.34
N GLN A 318 -10.87 1.33 18.01
CA GLN A 318 -9.93 0.50 17.26
C GLN A 318 -8.57 1.17 17.06
N ILE A 319 -8.55 2.49 16.89
CA ILE A 319 -7.32 3.26 16.74
C ILE A 319 -6.75 3.59 18.13
N THR A 320 -5.57 3.06 18.40
CA THR A 320 -4.80 3.12 19.65
C THR A 320 -3.30 3.28 19.31
N GLU A 321 -2.46 3.43 20.31
CA GLU A 321 -1.00 3.41 20.17
C GLU A 321 -0.44 2.08 19.63
N LYS A 322 -1.22 0.99 19.69
CA LYS A 322 -0.77 -0.35 19.29
C LYS A 322 -0.93 -0.66 17.81
N ASN A 323 -1.58 0.20 17.04
CA ASN A 323 -1.80 -0.06 15.62
C ASN A 323 -0.48 -0.06 14.85
N VAL A 324 -0.10 -1.24 14.34
CA VAL A 324 1.03 -1.37 13.43
C VAL A 324 0.75 -0.59 12.15
N THR A 325 1.71 0.22 11.73
CA THR A 325 1.55 1.20 10.66
C THR A 325 2.63 1.06 9.61
N MET A 326 2.24 1.12 8.32
CA MET A 326 3.16 1.01 7.18
C MET A 326 2.96 2.16 6.20
N LEU A 327 4.03 2.91 5.92
CA LEU A 327 3.98 4.13 5.11
C LEU A 327 4.99 4.02 3.96
N LEU A 328 4.52 3.79 2.74
CA LEU A 328 5.36 3.64 1.56
C LEU A 328 5.41 4.97 0.80
N ASP A 329 6.60 5.50 0.55
CA ASP A 329 6.85 6.78 -0.12
C ASP A 329 5.88 7.88 0.32
N MET A 330 5.76 8.13 1.63
CA MET A 330 4.70 9.01 2.12
C MET A 330 4.83 10.41 1.53
N TRP A 331 3.82 10.90 0.82
CA TRP A 331 3.80 12.26 0.29
C TRP A 331 3.32 13.25 1.35
N CYS A 332 4.24 14.08 1.85
CA CYS A 332 4.00 14.95 3.00
C CYS A 332 3.20 16.23 2.72
N LEU A 333 3.12 16.72 1.46
CA LEU A 333 2.45 18.00 1.15
C LEU A 333 1.03 18.10 1.75
N PRO A 334 0.14 17.10 1.63
CA PRO A 334 -1.19 17.17 2.23
C PRO A 334 -1.21 17.26 3.76
N LEU A 335 -0.08 16.95 4.43
CA LEU A 335 0.08 17.03 5.89
C LEU A 335 0.53 18.42 6.35
N LEU A 336 1.04 19.25 5.42
CA LEU A 336 1.53 20.60 5.67
C LEU A 336 0.45 21.67 5.51
N ALA A 337 -0.74 21.27 5.05
CA ALA A 337 -1.85 22.17 4.84
C ALA A 337 -2.27 22.89 6.14
N PRO A 338 -2.71 24.17 6.09
CA PRO A 338 -2.99 24.96 7.29
C PRO A 338 -3.97 24.32 8.29
N ASN A 339 -5.03 23.63 7.84
CA ASN A 339 -5.97 23.00 8.77
C ASN A 339 -5.40 21.74 9.43
N SER A 340 -4.26 21.24 8.94
CA SER A 340 -3.51 20.15 9.56
C SER A 340 -2.51 20.63 10.62
N ALA A 341 -2.30 21.93 10.82
CA ALA A 341 -1.24 22.44 11.69
C ALA A 341 -1.31 21.92 13.14
N PRO A 342 -2.47 21.86 13.82
CA PRO A 342 -2.52 21.27 15.16
C PRO A 342 -2.21 19.77 15.17
N LEU A 343 -2.61 19.06 14.11
CA LEU A 343 -2.26 17.65 13.94
C LEU A 343 -0.76 17.51 13.68
N TYR A 344 -0.16 18.34 12.82
CA TYR A 344 1.27 18.30 12.48
C TYR A 344 2.16 18.23 13.73
N ASN A 345 1.82 19.02 14.76
CA ASN A 345 2.57 19.11 16.01
C ASN A 345 2.49 17.87 16.91
N LEU A 346 1.58 16.92 16.64
CA LEU A 346 1.40 15.72 17.45
C LEU A 346 2.14 14.53 16.81
N PRO A 347 2.77 13.62 17.58
CA PRO A 347 3.41 12.44 17.01
C PRO A 347 2.38 11.42 16.51
N LEU A 348 2.83 10.45 15.71
CA LEU A 348 2.00 9.26 15.45
C LEU A 348 1.68 8.53 16.77
N PRO A 349 0.47 7.92 16.91
CA PRO A 349 0.06 7.26 18.16
C PRO A 349 1.02 6.18 18.67
N VAL A 350 1.80 5.55 17.78
CA VAL A 350 2.82 4.54 18.15
C VAL A 350 3.90 5.08 19.10
N TYR A 351 4.05 6.40 19.21
CA TYR A 351 4.96 7.08 20.15
C TYR A 351 4.23 7.74 21.33
N ALA A 352 2.99 7.33 21.62
CA ALA A 352 2.31 7.81 22.82
C ALA A 352 3.14 7.50 24.07
N ASP A 353 3.15 8.43 25.04
CA ASP A 353 3.86 8.29 26.32
C ASP A 353 3.14 7.29 27.26
N THR A 354 3.03 6.04 26.82
CA THR A 354 2.42 4.91 27.53
C THR A 354 3.25 3.64 27.35
N SER A 355 3.32 2.79 28.37
CA SER A 355 4.09 1.53 28.32
C SER A 355 3.62 0.53 27.25
N SER A 356 2.42 0.73 26.69
CA SER A 356 1.85 -0.12 25.63
C SER A 356 2.21 0.33 24.22
N ALA A 357 2.75 1.53 24.06
CA ALA A 357 3.16 2.07 22.77
C ALA A 357 4.45 1.36 22.29
N PRO A 358 4.46 0.79 21.07
CA PRO A 358 5.60 0.05 20.54
C PRO A 358 6.76 0.96 20.09
N GLY A 359 6.56 2.27 20.02
CA GLY A 359 7.49 3.20 19.40
C GLY A 359 7.76 2.83 17.93
N GLY A 360 8.98 3.08 17.49
CA GLY A 360 9.41 2.78 16.12
C GLY A 360 9.33 1.30 15.74
N THR A 361 9.24 0.36 16.69
CA THR A 361 9.04 -1.06 16.38
C THR A 361 7.71 -1.34 15.68
N GLY A 362 6.69 -0.52 15.94
CA GLY A 362 5.35 -0.63 15.33
C GLY A 362 5.19 0.14 14.02
N LEU A 363 6.26 0.81 13.55
CA LEU A 363 6.24 1.71 12.39
C LEU A 363 7.26 1.27 11.35
N LEU A 364 6.78 0.99 10.14
CA LEU A 364 7.60 0.78 8.95
C LEU A 364 7.36 1.91 7.95
N ALA A 365 8.40 2.64 7.62
CA ALA A 365 8.42 3.58 6.51
C ALA A 365 9.44 3.13 5.48
N VAL A 366 9.07 3.13 4.20
CA VAL A 366 9.96 2.72 3.12
C VAL A 366 9.87 3.73 1.99
N GLU A 367 11.01 4.27 1.58
CA GLU A 367 11.12 5.18 0.46
C GLU A 367 11.66 4.48 -0.79
N SER A 368 11.32 5.02 -1.94
CA SER A 368 12.10 4.86 -3.15
C SER A 368 13.35 5.73 -3.06
N GLU A 369 14.42 5.35 -3.77
CA GLU A 369 15.60 6.21 -3.87
C GLU A 369 15.28 7.64 -4.34
N VAL A 370 14.30 7.79 -5.24
CA VAL A 370 13.83 9.10 -5.72
C VAL A 370 13.30 9.96 -4.55
N PHE A 371 12.42 9.41 -3.72
CA PHE A 371 11.90 10.11 -2.55
C PHE A 371 12.96 10.32 -1.47
N PHE A 372 13.91 9.39 -1.31
CA PHE A 372 15.04 9.56 -0.40
C PHE A 372 15.99 10.70 -0.83
N LYS A 373 16.14 10.92 -2.15
CA LYS A 373 16.95 12.01 -2.70
C LYS A 373 16.27 13.38 -2.60
N TRP A 374 14.95 13.44 -2.39
CA TRP A 374 14.22 14.68 -2.11
C TRP A 374 14.43 15.12 -0.66
N LYS A 375 15.49 15.88 -0.42
CA LYS A 375 16.01 16.16 0.92
C LYS A 375 15.06 16.97 1.80
N GLU A 376 14.42 17.99 1.24
CA GLU A 376 13.48 18.87 1.94
C GLU A 376 12.31 18.06 2.48
N HIS A 377 11.79 17.14 1.66
CA HIS A 377 10.72 16.24 2.05
C HIS A 377 11.16 15.17 3.05
N LEU A 378 12.36 14.62 2.87
CA LEU A 378 12.94 13.67 3.80
C LEU A 378 13.12 14.29 5.20
N ASN A 379 13.52 15.55 5.28
CA ASN A 379 13.64 16.31 6.52
C ASN A 379 12.29 16.49 7.23
N VAL A 380 11.24 16.87 6.49
CA VAL A 380 9.87 16.95 7.03
C VAL A 380 9.39 15.57 7.50
N LYS A 381 9.68 14.54 6.71
CA LYS A 381 9.28 13.16 7.01
C LYS A 381 9.96 12.64 8.26
N ALA A 382 11.25 12.89 8.45
CA ALA A 382 11.98 12.49 9.65
C ALA A 382 11.31 13.04 10.92
N ARG A 383 10.88 14.31 10.90
CA ARG A 383 10.11 14.93 12.00
C ARG A 383 8.76 14.25 12.21
N LEU A 384 7.99 14.05 11.14
CA LEU A 384 6.67 13.40 11.19
C LEU A 384 6.71 11.94 11.69
N LEU A 385 7.83 11.25 11.48
CA LEU A 385 8.06 9.87 11.93
C LEU A 385 8.76 9.78 13.31
N SER A 386 8.87 10.89 14.03
CA SER A 386 9.49 10.99 15.37
C SER A 386 8.46 11.30 16.48
N PRO A 387 8.82 11.08 17.76
CA PRO A 387 7.94 11.42 18.90
C PRO A 387 7.69 12.91 19.12
N ASP A 388 8.48 13.79 18.51
CA ASP A 388 8.26 15.23 18.54
C ASP A 388 8.47 15.84 17.15
N PRO A 389 7.40 15.95 16.34
CA PRO A 389 7.47 16.58 15.03
C PRO A 389 7.75 18.08 15.07
N THR A 390 7.64 18.73 16.23
CA THR A 390 7.88 20.16 16.38
C THR A 390 9.36 20.51 16.45
N THR A 391 10.23 19.53 16.74
CA THR A 391 11.67 19.74 16.72
C THR A 391 12.14 20.23 15.35
N LYS A 392 13.12 21.14 15.36
CA LYS A 392 13.77 21.58 14.12
C LYS A 392 14.61 20.47 13.51
N VAL A 393 15.39 19.78 14.35
CA VAL A 393 16.28 18.67 13.97
C VAL A 393 16.02 17.51 14.90
N VAL A 394 15.85 16.32 14.35
CA VAL A 394 15.61 15.09 15.11
C VAL A 394 16.92 14.69 15.80
N GLY A 395 16.93 14.65 17.12
CA GLY A 395 18.09 14.27 17.93
C GLY A 395 17.81 13.00 18.74
N PRO A 396 18.83 12.37 19.35
CA PRO A 396 18.63 11.19 20.19
C PRO A 396 17.64 11.43 21.34
N GLN A 397 17.66 12.64 21.91
CA GLN A 397 16.74 13.09 22.96
C GLN A 397 15.28 13.24 22.47
N THR A 398 15.04 13.38 21.16
CA THR A 398 13.68 13.40 20.59
C THR A 398 12.95 12.08 20.84
N PHE A 399 13.68 11.00 21.13
CA PHE A 399 13.12 9.68 21.42
C PHE A 399 12.93 9.40 22.90
N GLU A 400 13.13 10.39 23.77
CA GLU A 400 12.86 10.31 25.20
C GLU A 400 11.56 11.05 25.52
N THR A 401 10.61 10.37 26.16
CA THR A 401 9.31 10.94 26.54
C THR A 401 9.43 11.78 27.81
N GLU A 402 8.39 12.58 28.11
CA GLU A 402 8.33 13.37 29.34
C GLU A 402 8.39 12.49 30.59
N SER A 403 7.78 11.30 30.54
CA SER A 403 7.88 10.31 31.62
C SER A 403 9.25 9.62 31.74
N GLY A 404 10.20 9.90 30.82
CA GLY A 404 11.53 9.32 30.78
C GLY A 404 11.60 7.96 30.07
N MET A 405 10.56 7.54 29.37
CA MET A 405 10.61 6.34 28.53
C MET A 405 11.40 6.62 27.26
N LYS A 406 12.17 5.63 26.81
CA LYS A 406 12.91 5.73 25.55
C LYS A 406 12.24 4.91 24.46
N HIS A 407 11.71 5.58 23.46
CA HIS A 407 11.24 4.92 22.25
C HIS A 407 12.43 4.56 21.35
N VAL A 408 12.26 3.49 20.58
CA VAL A 408 13.18 3.20 19.47
C VAL A 408 12.80 4.05 18.25
N GLU A 409 13.81 4.38 17.45
CA GLU A 409 13.65 5.00 16.12
C GLU A 409 12.83 4.13 15.16
N PRO A 410 12.14 4.76 14.19
CA PRO A 410 11.31 4.04 13.23
C PRO A 410 12.11 3.05 12.39
N ASN A 411 11.46 1.99 11.90
CA ASN A 411 12.02 1.18 10.83
C ASN A 411 11.90 1.98 9.52
N PHE A 412 12.93 2.76 9.19
CA PHE A 412 12.91 3.67 8.05
C PHE A 412 14.02 3.32 7.05
N PHE A 413 13.64 2.96 5.83
CA PHE A 413 14.56 2.43 4.83
C PHE A 413 14.25 3.00 3.45
N TYR A 414 15.16 2.84 2.49
CA TYR A 414 14.86 3.00 1.08
C TYR A 414 15.41 1.87 0.22
N VAL A 415 14.78 1.69 -0.94
CA VAL A 415 15.26 0.77 -1.97
C VAL A 415 16.18 1.53 -2.93
N VAL A 416 17.40 1.03 -3.11
CA VAL A 416 18.40 1.61 -4.03
C VAL A 416 17.97 1.41 -5.48
N ASN A 417 18.23 2.42 -6.33
CA ASN A 417 17.84 2.47 -7.75
C ASN A 417 16.34 2.24 -8.03
N SER A 418 15.45 2.68 -7.14
CA SER A 418 14.00 2.57 -7.34
C SER A 418 13.34 3.93 -7.54
N ALA A 419 12.29 3.98 -8.36
CA ALA A 419 11.41 5.15 -8.52
C ALA A 419 10.13 5.02 -7.69
N HIS A 420 9.35 6.11 -7.60
CA HIS A 420 8.11 6.15 -6.82
C HIS A 420 7.11 5.07 -7.23
N LEU A 421 6.91 4.86 -8.53
CA LEU A 421 6.00 3.84 -9.06
C LEU A 421 6.43 2.40 -8.77
N SER A 422 7.68 2.17 -8.32
CA SER A 422 8.18 0.84 -7.93
C SER A 422 7.45 0.28 -6.70
N GLN A 423 6.77 1.13 -5.94
CA GLN A 423 5.92 0.76 -4.80
C GLN A 423 4.54 0.22 -5.23
N SER A 424 4.29 0.07 -6.53
CA SER A 424 2.97 -0.31 -7.09
C SER A 424 3.08 -1.35 -8.19
N ASP A 425 1.93 -1.87 -8.63
CA ASP A 425 1.83 -2.80 -9.75
C ASP A 425 2.37 -2.23 -11.08
N PHE A 426 2.47 -0.89 -11.20
CA PHE A 426 3.00 -0.23 -12.41
C PHE A 426 4.45 -0.62 -12.68
N GLY A 427 5.27 -0.75 -11.64
CA GLY A 427 6.65 -1.20 -11.79
C GLY A 427 6.74 -2.59 -12.43
N ILE A 428 5.85 -3.51 -12.07
CA ILE A 428 5.80 -4.87 -12.62
C ILE A 428 5.31 -4.86 -14.08
N LEU A 429 4.27 -4.09 -14.37
CA LEU A 429 3.58 -4.16 -15.66
C LEU A 429 4.29 -3.36 -16.76
N PHE A 430 5.05 -2.33 -16.40
CA PHE A 430 5.71 -1.46 -17.36
C PHE A 430 7.20 -1.28 -17.06
N PRO A 431 8.00 -2.34 -16.85
CA PRO A 431 9.38 -2.22 -16.36
C PRO A 431 10.29 -1.44 -17.33
N PHE A 432 10.03 -1.53 -18.64
CA PHE A 432 10.74 -0.71 -19.64
C PHE A 432 10.35 0.77 -19.55
N LEU A 433 9.07 1.06 -19.32
CA LEU A 433 8.60 2.44 -19.14
C LEU A 433 9.20 3.02 -17.86
N THR A 434 9.16 2.26 -16.76
CA THR A 434 9.70 2.68 -15.47
C THR A 434 11.20 2.93 -15.55
N LYS A 435 11.94 2.04 -16.23
CA LYS A 435 13.37 2.25 -16.48
C LYS A 435 13.66 3.42 -17.41
N LYS A 436 12.89 3.61 -18.49
CA LYS A 436 13.18 4.65 -19.49
C LYS A 436 12.79 6.05 -19.04
N ILE A 437 11.69 6.18 -18.27
CA ILE A 437 11.17 7.47 -17.82
C ILE A 437 11.76 7.84 -16.45
N PHE A 438 11.88 6.88 -15.53
CA PHE A 438 12.22 7.13 -14.13
C PHE A 438 13.54 6.46 -13.68
N ASP A 439 14.33 5.95 -14.63
CA ASP A 439 15.62 5.26 -14.39
C ASP A 439 15.61 4.14 -13.33
N ALA A 440 14.44 3.55 -13.08
CA ALA A 440 14.29 2.51 -12.07
C ALA A 440 14.86 1.17 -12.55
N GLU A 441 15.62 0.50 -11.68
CA GLU A 441 16.17 -0.83 -11.93
C GLU A 441 15.40 -1.92 -11.18
N GLN A 442 14.98 -2.95 -11.91
CA GLN A 442 14.31 -4.15 -11.36
C GLN A 442 13.17 -3.81 -10.38
N PRO A 443 12.08 -3.17 -10.84
CA PRO A 443 11.00 -2.71 -9.95
C PRO A 443 10.36 -3.81 -9.08
N GLU A 444 10.40 -5.08 -9.51
CA GLU A 444 9.98 -6.22 -8.70
C GLU A 444 10.82 -6.39 -7.42
N ARG A 445 12.10 -6.04 -7.46
CA ARG A 445 13.02 -6.08 -6.30
C ARG A 445 12.51 -5.20 -5.16
N ALA A 446 12.05 -3.99 -5.47
CA ALA A 446 11.51 -3.07 -4.46
C ALA A 446 10.32 -3.70 -3.73
N LEU A 447 9.39 -4.29 -4.48
CA LEU A 447 8.22 -4.95 -3.91
C LEU A 447 8.58 -6.20 -3.07
N ARG A 448 9.61 -6.92 -3.47
CA ARG A 448 10.13 -8.08 -2.71
C ARG A 448 10.80 -7.67 -1.40
N LEU A 449 11.64 -6.62 -1.42
CA LEU A 449 12.27 -6.07 -0.22
C LEU A 449 11.22 -5.49 0.74
N ASN A 450 10.21 -4.79 0.20
CA ASN A 450 9.06 -4.36 0.99
C ASN A 450 8.37 -5.54 1.67
N LEU A 451 8.08 -6.62 0.94
CA LEU A 451 7.42 -7.79 1.52
C LEU A 451 8.22 -8.38 2.68
N ARG A 452 9.56 -8.50 2.54
CA ARG A 452 10.43 -8.96 3.63
C ARG A 452 10.31 -8.08 4.86
N ALA A 453 10.42 -6.76 4.69
CA ALA A 453 10.31 -5.79 5.77
C ALA A 453 8.92 -5.81 6.43
N GLN A 454 7.84 -5.92 5.64
CA GLN A 454 6.47 -6.00 6.14
C GLN A 454 6.23 -7.27 6.96
N LEU A 455 6.69 -8.43 6.49
CA LEU A 455 6.60 -9.68 7.25
C LEU A 455 7.41 -9.60 8.54
N GLN A 456 8.59 -9.00 8.51
CA GLN A 456 9.42 -8.85 9.70
C GLN A 456 8.81 -7.87 10.72
N LEU A 457 8.19 -6.78 10.26
CA LEU A 457 7.43 -5.87 11.11
C LEU A 457 6.31 -6.62 11.85
N PHE A 458 5.57 -7.48 11.16
CA PHE A 458 4.49 -8.25 11.76
C PHE A 458 5.00 -9.21 12.83
N ARG A 459 6.09 -9.93 12.56
CA ARG A 459 6.71 -10.83 13.55
C ARG A 459 7.19 -10.06 14.78
N ALA A 460 7.83 -8.91 14.59
CA ALA A 460 8.29 -8.06 15.69
C ALA A 460 7.17 -7.55 16.59
N ASN A 461 5.94 -7.44 16.05
CA ASN A 461 4.75 -6.98 16.78
C ASN A 461 3.79 -8.14 17.15
N GLY A 462 4.25 -9.39 17.09
CA GLY A 462 3.46 -10.57 17.48
C GLY A 462 2.27 -10.87 16.57
N ILE A 463 2.28 -10.35 15.34
CA ILE A 463 1.24 -10.61 14.33
C ILE A 463 1.62 -11.90 13.59
N PRO A 464 0.78 -12.96 13.64
CA PRO A 464 1.12 -14.25 13.07
C PRO A 464 1.07 -14.21 11.54
N VAL A 465 2.21 -14.42 10.90
CA VAL A 465 2.33 -14.56 9.45
C VAL A 465 3.19 -15.76 9.08
N ALA A 466 2.99 -16.26 7.86
CA ALA A 466 3.79 -17.33 7.32
C ALA A 466 5.26 -16.92 7.18
N ARG A 467 6.09 -17.94 7.00
CA ARG A 467 7.54 -17.81 6.80
C ARG A 467 7.87 -17.05 5.50
N THR A 468 8.96 -16.29 5.50
CA THR A 468 9.49 -15.62 4.31
C THR A 468 10.00 -16.67 3.31
N TYR A 469 9.73 -16.50 2.03
CA TYR A 469 10.22 -17.46 1.03
C TYR A 469 11.75 -17.35 0.86
N THR A 470 12.44 -18.49 0.80
CA THR A 470 13.91 -18.53 0.67
C THR A 470 14.42 -17.78 -0.56
N GLY A 471 13.68 -17.82 -1.67
CA GLY A 471 14.06 -17.09 -2.88
C GLY A 471 13.94 -15.57 -2.74
N ASP A 472 13.23 -15.07 -1.73
CA ASP A 472 13.16 -13.65 -1.44
C ASP A 472 14.40 -13.17 -0.66
N LEU A 473 15.04 -14.06 0.11
CA LEU A 473 16.25 -13.77 0.89
C LEU A 473 17.53 -13.70 0.06
N VAL A 474 17.53 -14.30 -1.14
CA VAL A 474 18.68 -14.32 -2.05
C VAL A 474 18.48 -13.25 -3.12
N ASP A 475 19.13 -12.09 -2.96
CA ASP A 475 19.23 -11.12 -4.03
C ASP A 475 20.12 -11.67 -5.17
N GLY A 476 19.76 -11.40 -6.44
CA GLY A 476 20.66 -11.59 -7.58
C GLY A 476 20.72 -12.96 -8.28
N SER A 477 19.85 -13.94 -8.01
CA SER A 477 19.81 -15.17 -8.84
C SER A 477 18.43 -15.45 -9.46
N HIS A 478 18.35 -15.28 -10.78
CA HIS A 478 17.61 -16.24 -11.59
C HIS A 478 18.00 -17.64 -11.09
N MET A 479 17.02 -18.49 -10.77
CA MET A 479 17.24 -19.87 -10.32
C MET A 479 18.04 -20.67 -11.37
N GLY A 480 19.36 -20.49 -11.37
CA GLY A 480 20.35 -21.21 -12.13
C GLY A 480 20.76 -22.42 -11.32
N LYS A 481 20.12 -23.55 -11.63
CA LYS A 481 20.41 -24.91 -11.13
C LYS A 481 21.92 -25.18 -10.86
N LEU A 482 22.41 -24.90 -9.64
CA LEU A 482 23.66 -25.47 -9.14
C LEU A 482 23.58 -25.88 -7.66
N ASP A 483 22.84 -25.17 -6.80
CA ASP A 483 22.82 -25.50 -5.36
C ASP A 483 21.88 -26.65 -4.95
N VAL A 484 20.87 -26.98 -5.74
CA VAL A 484 20.02 -28.16 -5.49
C VAL A 484 20.83 -29.46 -5.62
N LYS A 485 21.98 -29.44 -6.31
CA LYS A 485 22.84 -30.63 -6.44
C LYS A 485 23.82 -30.82 -5.29
N GLN A 486 24.10 -29.81 -4.45
CA GLN A 486 24.98 -30.00 -3.30
C GLN A 486 24.25 -30.61 -2.11
N GLN A 487 22.96 -30.30 -1.90
CA GLN A 487 22.18 -30.93 -0.82
C GLN A 487 21.78 -32.40 -1.09
N GLN A 488 21.84 -32.87 -2.35
CA GLN A 488 21.57 -34.29 -2.68
C GLN A 488 22.80 -35.21 -2.56
N LYS A 489 24.00 -34.69 -2.26
CA LYS A 489 25.24 -35.50 -2.21
C LYS A 489 25.77 -35.82 -0.80
N GLN A 490 25.13 -35.34 0.27
CA GLN A 490 25.52 -35.68 1.66
C GLN A 490 24.60 -36.71 2.34
N GLY A 491 23.94 -37.58 1.55
CA GLY A 491 23.27 -38.77 2.06
C GLY A 491 24.12 -40.03 1.87
N GLY A 492 25.11 -40.25 2.73
CA GLY A 492 25.97 -41.43 2.68
C GLY A 492 26.49 -41.84 4.06
N LYS A 493 25.82 -42.86 4.64
CA LYS A 493 26.30 -43.91 5.57
C LYS A 493 27.51 -43.59 6.46
N ASP A 494 27.31 -43.50 7.78
CA ASP A 494 27.43 -44.61 8.74
C ASP A 494 27.18 -44.08 10.17
N GLY A 495 26.78 -44.98 11.06
CA GLY A 495 26.14 -44.63 12.34
C GLY A 495 27.08 -44.22 13.48
N ASP A 496 26.51 -43.44 14.40
CA ASP A 496 26.64 -43.64 15.84
C ASP A 496 25.50 -42.88 16.54
N GLU A 497 24.73 -43.59 17.36
CA GLU A 497 23.65 -43.03 18.18
C GLU A 497 24.25 -42.35 19.41
N VAL A 498 24.02 -41.04 19.54
CA VAL A 498 24.15 -40.31 20.80
C VAL A 498 22.79 -39.72 21.16
N PRO A 499 22.23 -39.99 22.35
CA PRO A 499 20.90 -39.51 22.69
C PRO A 499 20.98 -38.02 23.07
N VAL A 500 20.39 -37.16 22.25
CA VAL A 500 20.23 -35.74 22.57
C VAL A 500 18.78 -35.45 22.96
N ASP A 501 18.69 -34.83 24.12
CA ASP A 501 17.51 -34.43 24.89
C ASP A 501 16.47 -33.67 24.07
N ARG A 502 15.21 -34.10 24.17
CA ARG A 502 14.05 -33.47 23.51
C ARG A 502 13.57 -32.28 24.36
N ARG A 503 14.29 -31.16 24.35
CA ARG A 503 13.79 -29.87 24.92
C ARG A 503 14.68 -28.68 24.53
N ALA A 504 14.73 -28.35 23.25
CA ALA A 504 14.97 -27.00 22.75
C ALA A 504 14.68 -26.98 21.24
N GLN A 505 13.53 -26.45 20.82
CA GLN A 505 13.33 -26.11 19.42
C GLN A 505 14.20 -24.88 19.12
N GLN A 506 15.43 -25.12 18.66
CA GLN A 506 16.22 -24.09 17.99
C GLN A 506 15.53 -23.79 16.67
N HIS A 507 14.95 -22.58 16.55
CA HIS A 507 14.45 -22.07 15.28
C HIS A 507 15.60 -22.05 14.26
N PRO A 508 15.39 -22.51 13.01
CA PRO A 508 16.45 -22.49 12.02
C PRO A 508 16.94 -21.04 11.78
N VAL A 509 18.26 -20.88 11.74
CA VAL A 509 18.99 -19.61 11.53
C VAL A 509 18.96 -19.19 10.04
N ASP A 510 17.95 -19.63 9.30
CA ASP A 510 17.85 -19.45 7.84
C ASP A 510 17.18 -18.13 7.43
N GLY A 511 16.76 -17.30 8.39
CA GLY A 511 16.10 -16.01 8.17
C GLY A 511 14.65 -16.12 7.69
N ILE A 512 14.12 -17.33 7.49
CA ILE A 512 12.79 -17.56 6.92
C ILE A 512 11.70 -17.35 7.97
N MET A 513 11.96 -17.75 9.21
CA MET A 513 11.02 -17.56 10.33
C MET A 513 11.22 -16.22 11.05
N ASP A 514 12.35 -15.55 10.81
CA ASP A 514 12.78 -14.34 11.50
C ASP A 514 13.89 -13.65 10.67
N ASP A 515 13.50 -12.81 9.73
CA ASP A 515 14.39 -12.12 8.78
C ASP A 515 14.99 -10.87 9.43
N LYS A 516 15.75 -11.03 10.52
CA LYS A 516 16.34 -9.89 11.26
C LYS A 516 17.28 -9.04 10.41
N ALA A 517 17.86 -9.63 9.36
CA ALA A 517 18.75 -8.94 8.44
C ALA A 517 18.07 -7.76 7.73
N ILE A 518 16.77 -7.84 7.43
CA ILE A 518 16.05 -6.74 6.76
C ILE A 518 15.91 -5.48 7.64
N PHE A 519 16.10 -5.60 8.95
CA PHE A 519 16.10 -4.47 9.90
C PHE A 519 17.46 -4.21 10.52
N ASP A 520 18.52 -4.81 10.00
CA ASP A 520 19.88 -4.53 10.45
C ASP A 520 20.27 -3.09 10.06
N ARG A 521 20.82 -2.35 11.03
CA ARG A 521 21.23 -0.95 10.91
C ARG A 521 22.76 -0.79 10.98
N SER A 522 23.50 -1.88 11.05
CA SER A 522 24.95 -1.87 11.31
C SER A 522 25.82 -1.53 10.09
N GLY A 523 25.26 -1.46 8.87
CA GLY A 523 25.97 -1.08 7.66
C GLY A 523 25.09 -1.04 6.40
N SER A 524 25.62 -0.49 5.31
CA SER A 524 24.91 -0.23 4.03
C SER A 524 24.70 -1.44 3.12
N ASP A 525 25.20 -2.63 3.49
CA ASP A 525 25.32 -3.78 2.58
C ASP A 525 24.89 -5.11 3.23
N VAL A 526 24.07 -5.07 4.29
CA VAL A 526 23.57 -6.31 4.93
C VAL A 526 22.53 -7.01 4.05
N VAL A 527 21.68 -6.22 3.36
CA VAL A 527 20.74 -6.67 2.35
C VAL A 527 20.95 -5.82 1.10
N ASP A 528 21.20 -6.46 -0.04
CA ASP A 528 21.53 -5.76 -1.27
C ASP A 528 20.41 -4.81 -1.71
N ASN A 529 20.75 -3.56 -2.02
CA ASN A 529 19.82 -2.52 -2.47
C ASN A 529 18.77 -2.11 -1.43
N TRP A 530 19.01 -2.39 -0.15
CA TRP A 530 18.16 -2.00 0.97
C TRP A 530 18.99 -1.21 1.98
N ALA A 531 18.68 0.08 2.13
CA ALA A 531 19.49 0.98 2.93
C ALA A 531 18.67 1.63 4.03
N TRP A 532 19.20 1.64 5.25
CA TRP A 532 18.62 2.30 6.39
C TRP A 532 18.73 3.83 6.25
N ILE A 533 17.67 4.53 6.65
CA ILE A 533 17.64 5.99 6.76
C ILE A 533 17.75 6.33 8.24
N ASP A 534 18.90 6.85 8.64
CA ASP A 534 19.07 7.44 9.96
C ASP A 534 18.31 8.77 10.03
N VAL A 535 17.33 8.84 10.93
CA VAL A 535 16.55 10.06 11.15
C VAL A 535 17.31 11.08 12.00
N ILE A 536 18.32 10.65 12.74
CA ILE A 536 19.10 11.53 13.62
C ILE A 536 19.90 12.52 12.76
N GLY A 537 19.74 13.81 13.06
CA GLY A 537 20.37 14.90 12.32
C GLY A 537 19.56 15.39 11.10
N LEU A 538 18.46 14.73 10.74
CA LEU A 538 17.53 15.23 9.72
C LEU A 538 16.57 16.26 10.31
N GLY A 539 16.18 17.25 9.50
CA GLY A 539 15.33 18.36 9.95
C GLY A 539 15.51 19.64 9.13
N GLU A 540 15.05 20.76 9.65
CA GLU A 540 15.22 22.07 9.02
C GLU A 540 16.70 22.38 8.75
N ASP A 541 17.00 22.71 7.49
CA ASP A 541 18.29 23.29 7.13
C ASP A 541 18.36 24.74 7.65
N ALA A 542 19.21 24.97 8.64
CA ALA A 542 19.36 26.27 9.29
C ALA A 542 19.85 27.36 8.33
N ASP A 543 20.50 26.99 7.22
CA ASP A 543 21.07 27.93 6.24
C ASP A 543 20.09 28.30 5.11
N ALA A 544 18.91 27.66 5.04
CA ALA A 544 17.97 27.84 3.93
C ALA A 544 17.10 29.11 4.03
N GLY A 545 16.97 29.73 5.21
CA GLY A 545 16.18 30.95 5.41
C GLY A 545 14.66 30.84 5.13
N LYS A 546 14.15 29.63 4.87
CA LYS A 546 12.75 29.27 4.60
C LYS A 546 12.27 28.23 5.61
N SER A 547 10.99 28.23 5.94
CA SER A 547 10.35 27.19 6.76
C SER A 547 10.40 25.81 6.08
N ALA A 548 10.29 24.74 6.86
CA ALA A 548 10.26 23.38 6.31
C ALA A 548 9.13 23.15 5.29
N ALA A 549 7.98 23.82 5.49
CA ALA A 549 6.88 23.77 4.54
C ALA A 549 7.27 24.41 3.21
N GLU A 550 7.77 25.65 3.22
CA GLU A 550 8.22 26.36 2.02
C GLU A 550 9.31 25.60 1.26
N GLN A 551 10.22 24.90 1.95
CA GLN A 551 11.24 24.06 1.32
C GLN A 551 10.62 22.84 0.59
N VAL A 552 9.59 22.21 1.18
CA VAL A 552 8.86 21.13 0.51
C VAL A 552 8.07 21.65 -0.69
N GLU A 553 7.47 22.84 -0.56
CA GLU A 553 6.75 23.50 -1.64
C GLU A 553 7.66 23.77 -2.85
N ASP A 554 8.87 24.29 -2.63
CA ASP A 554 9.85 24.50 -3.69
C ASP A 554 10.28 23.19 -4.37
N GLY A 555 10.42 22.11 -3.59
CA GLY A 555 10.85 20.80 -4.07
C GLY A 555 9.76 20.01 -4.80
N GLU A 556 8.49 20.31 -4.55
CA GLU A 556 7.33 19.67 -5.18
C GLU A 556 7.39 19.83 -6.71
N GLU A 557 7.80 21.00 -7.20
CA GLU A 557 7.96 21.28 -8.63
C GLU A 557 9.01 20.42 -9.33
N VAL A 558 10.04 19.98 -8.60
CA VAL A 558 11.11 19.12 -9.13
C VAL A 558 10.65 17.67 -9.26
N ILE A 559 9.72 17.24 -8.40
CA ILE A 559 9.31 15.84 -8.28
C ILE A 559 7.90 15.58 -8.81
N LYS A 560 7.16 16.61 -9.24
CA LYS A 560 5.79 16.50 -9.74
C LYS A 560 5.59 15.43 -10.81
N GLY A 561 6.58 15.21 -11.68
CA GLY A 561 6.52 14.17 -12.70
C GLY A 561 6.61 12.74 -12.15
N GLU A 562 7.14 12.54 -10.94
CA GLU A 562 7.13 11.25 -10.21
C GLU A 562 5.79 11.03 -9.49
N LEU A 563 5.18 12.11 -9.00
CA LEU A 563 3.88 12.10 -8.31
C LEU A 563 2.70 11.96 -9.29
N ASP A 564 2.71 12.75 -10.35
CA ASP A 564 1.76 12.75 -11.45
C ASP A 564 2.54 12.62 -12.78
N PRO A 565 2.59 11.42 -13.38
CA PRO A 565 3.33 11.18 -14.62
C PRO A 565 2.94 12.10 -15.79
N SER A 566 1.76 12.73 -15.79
CA SER A 566 1.37 13.71 -16.81
C SER A 566 2.14 15.03 -16.74
N GLU A 567 2.90 15.28 -15.68
CA GLU A 567 3.73 16.48 -15.49
C GLU A 567 5.19 16.28 -15.97
N GLN A 568 5.54 15.12 -16.52
CA GLN A 568 6.89 14.84 -17.02
C GLN A 568 7.24 15.72 -18.24
N PRO A 569 8.35 16.49 -18.23
CA PRO A 569 8.75 17.33 -19.35
C PRO A 569 9.11 16.51 -20.60
N LEU A 570 8.82 17.05 -21.80
CA LEU A 570 9.20 16.41 -23.06
C LEU A 570 10.74 16.35 -23.17
N PRO A 571 11.34 15.24 -23.63
CA PRO A 571 12.78 15.18 -23.87
C PRO A 571 13.22 16.25 -24.87
N VAL A 572 14.31 16.95 -24.55
CA VAL A 572 14.93 17.95 -25.43
C VAL A 572 15.35 17.26 -26.74
N GLY A 573 14.68 17.59 -27.85
CA GLY A 573 15.05 17.09 -29.18
C GLY A 573 13.89 16.66 -30.11
N VAL A 574 12.63 16.74 -29.68
CA VAL A 574 11.48 16.41 -30.54
C VAL A 574 10.78 17.69 -30.99
N THR A 575 10.96 18.09 -32.25
CA THR A 575 10.23 19.20 -32.87
C THR A 575 8.74 18.83 -32.98
N PRO A 576 7.80 19.73 -32.63
CA PRO A 576 6.38 19.46 -32.82
C PRO A 576 6.07 19.28 -34.31
N ILE A 577 5.57 18.11 -34.71
CA ILE A 577 5.01 17.93 -36.06
C ILE A 577 3.64 18.63 -36.06
N ALA A 578 3.48 19.61 -36.94
CA ALA A 578 2.24 20.35 -37.12
C ALA A 578 1.08 19.38 -37.43
N ILE A 579 0.01 19.48 -36.65
CA ILE A 579 -1.25 18.78 -36.89
C ILE A 579 -1.85 19.36 -38.19
N VAL A 580 -1.82 18.57 -39.26
CA VAL A 580 -2.54 18.91 -40.49
C VAL A 580 -4.02 18.59 -40.25
N ASN A 581 -4.87 19.61 -40.25
CA ASN A 581 -6.32 19.48 -40.20
C ASN A 581 -6.81 18.61 -41.37
N ALA A 582 -7.29 17.41 -41.09
CA ALA A 582 -8.04 16.61 -42.05
C ALA A 582 -9.53 16.97 -41.94
N ALA A 583 -9.91 18.03 -42.64
CA ALA A 583 -11.29 18.26 -43.08
C ALA A 583 -11.28 18.37 -44.61
N ALA A 584 -11.60 17.25 -45.26
CA ALA A 584 -12.13 17.16 -46.62
C ALA A 584 -12.89 15.84 -46.75
#